data_AF-A0A482VZH0-F1
#
_entry.id   AF-A0A482VZH0-F1
#
_cell.length_a   1.000
_cell.length_b   1.000
_cell.length_c   1.000
_cell.angle_alpha   90.00
_cell.angle_beta   90.00
_cell.angle_gamma   90.00
#
_symmetry.space_group_name_H-M   'P 1'
#
loop_
_entity.id
_entity.type
_entity.pdbx_description
1 polymer ?
#
loop_
_entity_poly.entity_id
_entity_poly.type
_entity_poly.pdbx_seq_one_letter_code
_entity_poly.pdbx_strand_id
1 'polypeptide(L)'
;MQNTTNSMSSEAILTLKNPIFCVYLICSCLLVIKMMIVSLLTIYKRLVHKAYLSPEDADFNKGQVAVHTAVERIRRAHLNDLENIPIFWTAGFAYLWTKPNIILAFTMYFGFTIVRIFHTIIYTILVVPQPSRAILFFSGFLITGY
;
A
#
# COMPACT_ATOMS: atom_id res chain seq x y z
N MET A 1 34.62 -10.38 22.63
CA MET A 1 33.33 -10.62 23.33
C MET A 1 32.25 -9.57 23.02
N GLN A 2 32.39 -8.73 21.98
CA GLN A 2 31.36 -7.72 21.60
C GLN A 2 30.36 -8.19 20.52
N ASN A 3 30.57 -9.34 19.86
CA ASN A 3 29.70 -9.78 18.75
C ASN A 3 28.40 -10.48 19.21
N THR A 4 28.36 -11.05 20.41
CA THR A 4 27.18 -11.80 20.90
C THR A 4 26.09 -10.93 21.50
N THR A 5 26.42 -9.72 22.00
CA THR A 5 25.42 -8.79 22.54
C THR A 5 24.64 -8.06 21.44
N ASN A 6 25.24 -7.87 20.27
CA ASN A 6 24.60 -7.21 19.12
C ASN A 6 23.74 -8.16 18.27
N SER A 7 24.05 -9.46 18.25
CA SER A 7 23.17 -10.46 17.63
C SER A 7 21.89 -10.68 18.44
N MET A 8 22.00 -10.73 19.78
CA MET A 8 20.85 -10.89 20.68
C MET A 8 19.84 -9.73 20.60
N SER A 9 20.29 -8.51 20.31
CA SER A 9 19.38 -7.35 20.19
C SER A 9 18.62 -7.35 18.86
N SER A 10 19.25 -7.82 17.78
CA SER A 10 18.63 -7.87 16.45
C SER A 10 17.62 -9.00 16.32
N GLU A 11 17.94 -10.20 16.85
CA GLU A 11 17.01 -11.33 16.90
C GLU A 11 15.79 -11.04 17.78
N ALA A 12 15.95 -10.25 18.84
CA ALA A 12 14.85 -9.83 19.71
C ALA A 12 13.90 -8.80 19.04
N ILE A 13 14.34 -8.10 17.98
CA ILE A 13 13.49 -7.15 17.26
C ILE A 13 12.60 -7.88 16.25
N LEU A 14 13.17 -8.83 15.50
CA LEU A 14 12.50 -9.57 14.42
C LEU A 14 11.73 -10.81 14.91
N THR A 15 11.43 -10.88 16.20
CA THR A 15 10.68 -11.99 16.80
C THR A 15 9.20 -11.68 16.90
N LEU A 16 8.35 -12.70 16.78
CA LEU A 16 6.90 -12.57 16.99
C LEU A 16 6.51 -12.22 18.44
N LYS A 17 7.47 -12.29 19.37
CA LYS A 17 7.27 -11.79 20.74
C LYS A 17 7.27 -10.25 20.81
N ASN A 18 7.83 -9.58 19.81
CA ASN A 18 7.82 -8.12 19.73
C ASN A 18 6.47 -7.65 19.17
N PRO A 19 5.61 -6.98 19.97
CA PRO A 19 4.30 -6.56 19.51
C PRO A 19 4.37 -5.57 18.34
N ILE A 20 5.41 -4.73 18.27
CA ILE A 20 5.59 -3.74 17.22
C ILE A 20 5.87 -4.42 15.88
N PHE A 21 6.71 -5.46 15.90
CA PHE A 21 7.00 -6.26 14.71
C PHE A 21 5.77 -7.01 14.21
N CYS A 22 4.98 -7.60 15.12
CA CYS A 22 3.70 -8.23 14.76
C CYS A 22 2.73 -7.26 14.10
N VAL A 23 2.59 -6.05 14.64
CA VAL A 23 1.72 -5.01 14.05
C VAL A 23 2.22 -4.60 12.67
N TYR A 24 3.54 -4.40 12.51
CA TYR A 24 4.16 -4.11 11.22
C TYR A 24 3.85 -5.22 10.19
N LEU A 25 3.99 -6.49 10.56
CA LEU A 25 3.70 -7.62 9.67
C LEU A 25 2.23 -7.68 9.27
N ILE A 26 1.31 -7.54 10.23
CA ILE A 26 -0.13 -7.57 9.95
C ILE A 26 -0.51 -6.42 9.01
N CYS A 27 -0.06 -5.20 9.29
CA CYS A 27 -0.30 -4.04 8.43
C CYS A 27 0.28 -4.24 7.03
N SER A 28 1.49 -4.80 6.94
CA SER A 28 2.14 -5.10 5.67
C SER A 28 1.35 -6.12 4.85
N CYS A 29 0.90 -7.22 5.47
CA CYS A 29 0.06 -8.23 4.81
C CYS A 29 -1.26 -7.62 4.30
N LEU A 30 -1.92 -6.79 5.10
CA LEU A 30 -3.16 -6.10 4.68
C LEU A 30 -2.93 -5.19 3.47
N LEU A 31 -1.82 -4.45 3.46
CA LEU A 31 -1.44 -3.59 2.33
C LEU A 31 -1.14 -4.41 1.06
N VAL A 32 -0.44 -5.53 1.18
CA VAL A 32 -0.21 -6.46 0.05
C VAL A 32 -1.52 -6.99 -0.51
N ILE A 33 -2.40 -7.51 0.35
CA ILE A 33 -3.71 -8.04 -0.07
C ILE A 33 -4.51 -6.96 -0.79
N LYS A 34 -4.53 -5.73 -0.25
CA LYS A 34 -5.17 -4.59 -0.89
C LYS A 34 -4.62 -4.32 -2.30
N MET A 35 -3.29 -4.31 -2.48
CA MET A 35 -2.67 -4.10 -3.80
C MET A 35 -3.04 -5.21 -4.78
N MET A 36 -3.09 -6.47 -4.33
CA MET A 36 -3.55 -7.59 -5.15
C MET A 36 -5.00 -7.40 -5.60
N ILE A 37 -5.89 -6.98 -4.69
CA ILE A 37 -7.30 -6.68 -5.02
C ILE A 37 -7.40 -5.57 -6.06
N VAL A 38 -6.64 -4.48 -5.93
CA VAL A 38 -6.63 -3.37 -6.90
C VAL A 38 -6.13 -3.82 -8.28
N SER A 39 -5.13 -4.71 -8.33
CA SER A 39 -4.67 -5.32 -9.58
C SER A 39 -5.78 -6.13 -10.26
N LEU A 40 -6.47 -7.00 -9.51
CA LEU A 40 -7.59 -7.79 -10.02
C LEU A 40 -8.76 -6.91 -10.48
N LEU A 41 -9.09 -5.85 -9.75
CA LEU A 41 -10.11 -4.87 -10.15
C LEU A 41 -9.76 -4.17 -11.45
N THR A 42 -8.47 -3.89 -11.69
CA THR A 42 -8.01 -3.31 -12.96
C THR A 42 -8.29 -4.26 -14.12
N ILE A 43 -7.93 -5.54 -13.96
CA ILE A 43 -8.18 -6.59 -14.97
C ILE A 43 -9.69 -6.71 -15.23
N TYR A 44 -10.49 -6.83 -14.16
CA TYR A 44 -11.93 -6.93 -14.27
C TYR A 44 -12.54 -5.76 -15.07
N LYS A 45 -12.13 -4.52 -14.78
CA LYS A 45 -12.62 -3.35 -15.52
C LYS A 45 -12.15 -3.32 -16.97
N ARG A 46 -10.95 -3.84 -17.30
CA ARG A 46 -10.51 -4.00 -18.70
C ARG A 46 -11.41 -4.95 -19.47
N LEU A 47 -11.74 -6.09 -18.87
CA LEU A 47 -12.63 -7.09 -19.47
C LEU A 47 -14.04 -6.52 -19.69
N VAL A 48 -14.60 -5.82 -18.68
CA VAL A 48 -15.94 -5.21 -18.76
C VAL A 48 -16.02 -4.11 -19.83
N HIS A 49 -15.01 -3.24 -19.90
CA HIS A 49 -14.99 -2.14 -20.86
C HIS A 49 -14.37 -2.50 -22.22
N LYS A 50 -13.90 -3.74 -22.39
CA LYS A 50 -13.18 -4.25 -23.57
C LYS A 50 -12.07 -3.30 -24.06
N ALA A 51 -11.44 -2.63 -23.11
CA ALA A 51 -10.47 -1.57 -23.33
C ALA A 51 -9.09 -2.07 -22.88
N TYR A 52 -8.28 -2.46 -23.86
CA TYR A 52 -6.97 -3.05 -23.65
C TYR A 52 -5.86 -2.07 -24.05
N LEU A 53 -4.67 -2.23 -23.45
CA LEU A 53 -3.49 -1.44 -23.80
C LEU A 53 -2.72 -2.07 -24.96
N SER A 54 -2.74 -3.40 -25.04
CA SER A 54 -2.01 -4.17 -26.04
C SER A 54 -2.91 -4.64 -27.17
N PRO A 55 -2.45 -4.59 -28.42
CA PRO A 55 -3.20 -5.11 -29.56
C PRO A 55 -3.44 -6.62 -29.46
N GLU A 56 -2.49 -7.39 -28.94
CA GLU A 56 -2.66 -8.84 -28.77
C GLU A 56 -3.81 -9.21 -27.82
N ASP A 57 -3.97 -8.46 -26.72
CA ASP A 57 -5.05 -8.67 -25.75
C ASP A 57 -6.40 -8.22 -26.31
N ALA A 58 -6.39 -7.17 -27.15
CA ALA A 58 -7.59 -6.65 -27.81
C ALA A 58 -8.10 -7.66 -28.84
N ASP A 59 -7.22 -8.23 -29.66
CA ASP A 59 -7.58 -9.22 -30.67
C ASP A 59 -8.08 -10.52 -30.02
N PHE A 60 -7.38 -11.00 -28.98
CA PHE A 60 -7.78 -12.22 -28.26
C PHE A 60 -9.16 -12.08 -27.58
N ASN A 61 -9.43 -10.93 -26.97
CA ASN A 61 -10.67 -10.70 -26.22
C ASN A 61 -11.77 -9.97 -27.02
N LYS A 62 -11.62 -9.81 -28.34
CA LYS A 62 -12.54 -9.08 -29.22
C LYS A 62 -12.86 -7.67 -28.69
N GLY A 63 -11.84 -6.99 -28.18
CA GLY A 63 -11.89 -5.63 -27.67
C GLY A 63 -11.19 -4.64 -28.59
N GLN A 64 -10.96 -3.44 -28.06
CA GLN A 64 -10.26 -2.38 -28.78
C GLN A 64 -9.07 -1.89 -27.96
N VAL A 65 -8.01 -1.48 -28.66
CA VAL A 65 -6.89 -0.76 -28.07
C VAL A 65 -7.38 0.65 -27.75
N ALA A 66 -7.87 0.84 -26.54
CA ALA A 66 -8.52 2.07 -26.12
C ALA A 66 -8.22 2.37 -24.65
N VAL A 67 -8.01 3.65 -24.34
CA VAL A 67 -7.81 4.11 -22.97
C VAL A 67 -9.17 4.47 -22.38
N HIS A 68 -9.66 3.63 -21.47
CA HIS A 68 -10.92 3.91 -20.76
C HIS A 68 -10.65 4.64 -19.44
N THR A 69 -11.37 5.75 -19.21
CA THR A 69 -11.16 6.63 -18.06
C THR A 69 -11.33 5.92 -16.71
N ALA A 70 -12.26 4.97 -16.60
CA ALA A 70 -12.46 4.20 -15.37
C ALA A 70 -11.30 3.24 -15.07
N VAL A 71 -10.68 2.66 -16.12
CA VAL A 71 -9.53 1.76 -15.98
C VAL A 71 -8.30 2.57 -15.57
N GLU A 72 -8.08 3.72 -16.20
CA GLU A 72 -6.99 4.63 -15.84
C GLU A 72 -7.10 5.16 -14.42
N ARG A 73 -8.31 5.37 -13.90
CA ARG A 73 -8.49 5.74 -12.49
C ARG A 73 -7.95 4.65 -11.56
N ILE A 74 -8.36 3.40 -11.75
CA ILE A 74 -7.87 2.31 -10.89
C ILE A 74 -6.35 2.14 -11.05
N ARG A 75 -5.82 2.28 -12.27
CA ARG A 75 -4.37 2.25 -12.51
C ARG A 75 -3.62 3.35 -11.74
N ARG A 76 -4.14 4.57 -11.72
CA ARG A 76 -3.54 5.68 -10.95
C ARG A 76 -3.62 5.46 -9.44
N ALA A 77 -4.70 4.86 -8.93
CA ALA A 77 -4.78 4.45 -7.54
C ALA A 77 -3.69 3.41 -7.21
N HIS A 78 -3.53 2.40 -8.08
CA HIS A 78 -2.51 1.37 -7.92
C HIS A 78 -1.08 1.94 -8.01
N LEU A 79 -0.83 2.89 -8.92
CA LEU A 79 0.46 3.59 -9.00
C LEU A 79 0.77 4.36 -7.71
N ASN A 80 -0.22 5.06 -7.14
CA ASN A 80 -0.02 5.75 -5.87
C ASN A 80 0.30 4.77 -4.73
N ASP A 81 -0.34 3.60 -4.72
CA ASP A 81 -0.03 2.54 -3.78
C ASP A 81 1.42 2.04 -3.95
N LEU A 82 1.86 1.83 -5.19
CA LEU A 82 3.23 1.42 -5.53
C LEU A 82 4.27 2.48 -5.16
N GLU A 83 3.92 3.76 -5.18
CA GLU A 83 4.82 4.84 -4.78
C GLU A 83 4.93 4.98 -3.26
N ASN A 84 3.86 4.68 -2.49
CA ASN A 84 3.82 4.98 -1.05
C ASN A 84 4.05 3.75 -0.16
N ILE A 85 3.51 2.59 -0.53
CA ILE A 85 3.57 1.38 0.31
C ILE A 85 5.01 0.85 0.44
N PRO A 86 5.84 0.80 -0.61
CA PRO A 86 7.24 0.40 -0.47
C PRO A 86 8.03 1.34 0.44
N ILE A 87 7.78 2.65 0.36
CA ILE A 87 8.41 3.63 1.25
C ILE A 87 8.02 3.33 2.71
N PHE A 88 6.74 3.08 2.97
CA PHE A 88 6.27 2.68 4.29
C PHE A 88 6.92 1.38 4.78
N TRP A 89 7.06 0.35 3.93
CA TRP A 89 7.75 -0.88 4.32
C TRP A 89 9.21 -0.60 4.69
N THR A 90 9.93 0.20 3.90
CA THR A 90 11.32 0.52 4.20
C THR A 90 11.48 1.36 5.48
N ALA A 91 10.67 2.40 5.66
CA ALA A 91 10.72 3.29 6.81
C ALA A 91 10.24 2.58 8.08
N GLY A 92 9.12 1.87 8.02
CA GLY A 92 8.57 1.09 9.13
C GLY A 92 9.50 -0.05 9.55
N PHE A 93 10.18 -0.69 8.60
CA PHE A 93 11.21 -1.67 8.92
C PHE A 93 12.37 -1.00 9.67
N ALA A 94 12.92 0.10 9.17
CA ALA A 94 14.00 0.84 9.84
C ALA A 94 13.60 1.32 11.25
N TYR A 95 12.35 1.75 11.43
CA TYR A 95 11.81 2.23 12.70
C TYR A 95 11.76 1.16 13.79
N LEU A 96 11.78 -0.13 13.46
CA LEU A 96 11.89 -1.20 14.47
C LEU A 96 13.19 -1.11 15.28
N TRP A 97 14.28 -0.60 14.69
CA TRP A 97 15.58 -0.47 15.38
C TRP A 97 15.66 0.74 16.31
N THR A 98 14.74 1.71 16.20
CA THR A 98 14.70 2.87 17.09
C THR A 98 14.06 2.57 18.45
N LYS A 99 13.56 1.34 18.64
CA LYS A 99 12.83 0.88 19.84
C LYS A 99 11.71 1.86 20.25
N PRO A 100 10.75 2.10 19.34
CA PRO A 100 9.74 3.12 19.54
C PRO A 100 8.70 2.72 20.59
N ASN A 101 7.95 3.71 21.07
CA ASN A 101 6.81 3.45 21.93
C ASN A 101 5.75 2.61 21.17
N ILE A 102 5.26 1.55 21.81
CA ILE A 102 4.31 0.60 21.21
C ILE A 102 3.04 1.29 20.71
N ILE A 103 2.47 2.21 21.50
CA ILE A 103 1.22 2.91 21.16
C ILE A 103 1.43 3.81 19.94
N LEU A 104 2.56 4.51 19.90
CA LEU A 104 2.91 5.39 18.79
C LEU A 104 3.12 4.58 17.50
N ALA A 105 3.92 3.53 17.55
CA ALA A 105 4.17 2.66 16.40
C ALA A 105 2.90 1.99 15.90
N PHE A 106 2.04 1.53 16.81
CA PHE A 106 0.73 0.98 16.47
C PHE A 106 -0.13 2.02 15.73
N THR A 107 -0.22 3.24 16.27
CA THR A 107 -1.02 4.32 15.69
C THR A 107 -0.52 4.69 14.30
N MET A 108 0.80 4.76 14.11
CA MET A 108 1.41 5.09 12.82
C MET A 108 1.19 3.99 11.78
N TYR A 109 1.48 2.72 12.09
CA TYR A 109 1.32 1.61 11.14
C TYR A 109 -0.14 1.35 10.79
N PHE A 110 -1.00 1.30 11.81
CA PHE A 110 -2.42 1.06 11.61
C PHE A 110 -3.10 2.26 10.94
N GLY A 111 -2.77 3.48 11.38
CA GLY A 111 -3.27 4.72 10.80
C GLY A 111 -2.90 4.86 9.32
N PHE A 112 -1.64 4.58 8.95
CA PHE A 112 -1.22 4.55 7.55
C PHE A 112 -2.05 3.54 6.74
N THR A 113 -2.21 2.34 7.26
CA THR A 113 -2.98 1.28 6.59
C THR A 113 -4.43 1.70 6.32
N ILE A 114 -5.10 2.27 7.32
CA ILE A 114 -6.46 2.80 7.20
C ILE A 114 -6.52 3.91 6.15
N VAL A 115 -5.64 4.90 6.23
CA VAL A 115 -5.59 6.03 5.28
C VAL A 115 -5.45 5.53 3.85
N ARG A 116 -4.63 4.49 3.60
CA ARG A 116 -4.43 3.91 2.26
C ARG A 116 -5.62 3.10 1.76
N ILE A 117 -6.29 2.36 2.65
CA ILE A 117 -7.55 1.69 2.32
C ILE A 117 -8.60 2.73 1.91
N PHE A 118 -8.80 3.77 2.72
CA PHE A 118 -9.74 4.85 2.39
C PHE A 118 -9.36 5.61 1.12
N HIS A 119 -8.08 5.90 0.89
CA HIS A 119 -7.62 6.51 -0.36
C HIS A 119 -8.02 5.66 -1.57
N THR A 120 -7.82 4.35 -1.50
CA THR A 120 -8.19 3.43 -2.58
C THR A 120 -9.70 3.43 -2.83
N ILE A 121 -10.51 3.36 -1.77
CA ILE A 121 -11.98 3.37 -1.85
C ILE A 121 -12.49 4.69 -2.45
N ILE A 122 -11.99 5.82 -1.96
CA ILE A 122 -12.40 7.15 -2.44
C ILE A 122 -12.01 7.34 -3.91
N TYR A 123 -10.83 6.86 -4.30
CA TYR A 123 -10.32 6.99 -5.66
C TYR A 123 -11.09 6.12 -6.66
N THR A 124 -11.42 4.88 -6.27
CA THR A 124 -11.93 3.86 -7.19
C THR A 124 -13.46 3.70 -7.16
N ILE A 125 -14.09 3.81 -5.99
CA ILE A 125 -15.52 3.53 -5.81
C ILE A 125 -16.33 4.83 -5.76
N LEU A 126 -15.95 5.77 -4.88
CA LEU A 126 -16.77 6.96 -4.59
C LEU A 126 -16.53 8.14 -5.55
N VAL A 127 -15.40 8.15 -6.27
CA VAL A 127 -15.03 9.22 -7.23
C VAL A 127 -15.21 10.62 -6.62
N VAL A 128 -14.66 10.82 -5.43
CA VAL A 128 -14.77 12.14 -4.76
C VAL A 128 -13.83 13.13 -5.45
N PRO A 129 -14.30 14.35 -5.77
CA PRO A 129 -13.44 15.41 -6.32
C PRO A 129 -12.31 15.78 -5.34
N GLN A 130 -11.30 16.49 -5.84
CA GLN A 130 -10.30 17.14 -4.98
C GLN A 130 -11.05 18.04 -3.96
N PRO A 131 -10.66 18.12 -2.67
CA PRO A 131 -9.32 17.99 -2.09
C PRO A 131 -9.05 16.70 -1.27
N SER A 132 -10.03 15.80 -1.17
CA SER A 132 -9.95 14.55 -0.36
C SER A 132 -8.68 13.73 -0.62
N ARG A 133 -8.28 13.65 -1.90
CA ARG A 133 -7.08 12.93 -2.36
C ARG A 133 -5.77 13.54 -1.86
N ALA A 134 -5.65 14.87 -1.86
CA ALA A 134 -4.46 15.55 -1.39
C ALA A 134 -4.30 15.38 0.13
N ILE A 135 -5.40 15.52 0.87
CA ILE A 135 -5.40 15.36 2.33
C ILE A 135 -4.90 13.96 2.71
N LEU A 136 -5.45 12.91 2.09
CA LEU A 136 -5.04 11.52 2.37
C LEU A 136 -3.59 11.24 1.98
N PHE A 137 -3.12 11.81 0.87
CA PHE A 137 -1.71 11.72 0.47
C PHE A 137 -0.80 12.38 1.50
N PHE A 138 -1.08 13.63 1.89
CA PHE A 138 -0.28 14.36 2.88
C PHE A 138 -0.34 13.70 4.26
N SER A 139 -1.49 13.18 4.69
CA SER A 139 -1.59 12.42 5.94
C SER A 139 -0.71 11.17 5.90
N GLY A 140 -0.74 10.40 4.81
CA GLY A 140 0.13 9.23 4.68
C GLY A 140 1.62 9.59 4.60
N PHE A 141 1.96 10.71 3.96
CA PHE A 141 3.33 11.22 3.88
C PHE A 141 3.86 11.65 5.25
N LEU A 142 3.08 12.42 6.01
CA LEU A 142 3.43 12.85 7.37
C LEU A 142 3.59 11.67 8.32
N ILE A 143 2.73 10.66 8.20
CA ILE A 143 2.86 9.43 9.00
C ILE A 143 4.13 8.66 8.64
N THR A 144 4.65 8.77 7.43
CA THR A 144 5.86 8.03 7.01
C THR A 144 7.17 8.77 7.36
N GLY A 145 7.10 10.04 7.79
CA GLY A 145 8.25 10.89 8.07
C GLY A 145 8.75 10.88 9.53
N TYR A 146 8.58 9.76 10.25
CA TYR A 146 9.21 9.53 11.57
C TYR A 146 10.65 9.02 11.42
#